data_AF-A0A2X2SZ36-F1
#
_entry.id   AF-A0A2X2SZ36-F1
#
_cell.length_a   1.000
_cell.length_b   1.000
_cell.length_c   1.000
_cell.angle_alpha   90.00
_cell.angle_beta   90.00
_cell.angle_gamma   90.00
#
_symmetry.space_group_name_H-M   'P 1'
#
loop_
_entity.id
_entity.type
_entity.pdbx_description
1 polymer ?
#
loop_
_entity_poly.entity_id
_entity_poly.type
_entity_poly.pdbx_seq_one_letter_code
_entity_poly.pdbx_strand_id
1 'polypeptide(L)'
;MNNHMGSAMTSSLFGMQKVMQSLEQYNLYFLDSMTIGNSQATRAAAGTRVKVIKRKVFLDDTQNEADIRFQFNRAIQLARKTGSAIAIGHPHPSTVRVLQQMVYNLPPDITLVRPSSLLNEPQVDTSTPNNTQPGKLPPPRNPFRGVKLCKPKQPIEPVYAITYFKVISESIAESALVKYLQHQWQGWDKQA
;
A
#
# COMPACT_ATOMS: atom_id res chain seq x y z
N MET A 1 -4.93 2.14 -3.58
CA MET A 1 -3.63 2.23 -2.88
C MET A 1 -3.48 1.05 -1.94
N ASN A 2 -2.28 0.55 -1.71
CA ASN A 2 -1.96 -0.43 -0.65
C ASN A 2 -0.79 0.08 0.21
N ASN A 3 -0.63 -0.48 1.41
CA ASN A 3 0.58 -0.25 2.22
C ASN A 3 1.64 -1.33 1.99
N HIS A 4 2.90 -0.90 1.94
CA HIS A 4 4.08 -1.75 2.04
C HIS A 4 4.71 -1.51 3.41
N MET A 5 4.83 -2.55 4.24
CA MET A 5 5.14 -2.40 5.67
C MET A 5 4.12 -1.44 6.34
N GLY A 6 4.61 -0.52 7.18
CA GLY A 6 3.82 0.58 7.70
C GLY A 6 3.12 0.31 9.03
N SER A 7 3.52 -0.71 9.80
CA SER A 7 2.89 -1.08 11.08
C SER A 7 2.76 0.07 12.08
N ALA A 8 3.73 1.00 12.13
CA ALA A 8 3.64 2.20 12.96
C ALA A 8 2.58 3.19 12.46
N MET A 9 2.45 3.34 11.13
CA MET A 9 1.47 4.23 10.53
C MET A 9 0.07 3.64 10.62
N THR A 10 -0.10 2.37 10.25
CA THR A 10 -1.39 1.69 10.25
C THR A 10 -1.94 1.48 11.65
N SER A 11 -1.11 1.41 12.70
CA SER A 11 -1.58 1.39 14.10
C SER A 11 -2.00 2.78 14.63
N SER A 12 -1.63 3.88 13.95
CA SER A 12 -1.98 5.24 14.35
C SER A 12 -3.31 5.68 13.73
N LEU A 13 -4.36 5.79 14.54
CA LEU A 13 -5.67 6.26 14.08
C LEU A 13 -5.57 7.68 13.48
N PHE A 14 -4.93 8.61 14.19
CA PHE A 14 -4.77 9.99 13.73
C PHE A 14 -3.97 10.07 12.43
N GLY A 15 -2.88 9.30 12.33
CA GLY A 15 -2.08 9.23 11.11
C GLY A 15 -2.90 8.71 9.93
N MET A 16 -3.58 7.58 10.11
CA MET A 16 -4.41 7.01 9.06
C MET A 16 -5.58 7.91 8.67
N GLN A 17 -6.17 8.68 9.59
CA GLN A 17 -7.22 9.65 9.25
C GLN A 17 -6.72 10.69 8.25
N LYS A 18 -5.49 11.19 8.43
CA LYS A 18 -4.87 12.11 7.46
C LYS A 18 -4.64 11.46 6.11
N VAL A 19 -4.26 10.17 6.09
CA VAL A 19 -4.14 9.40 4.84
C VAL A 19 -5.50 9.26 4.16
N MET A 20 -6.55 8.88 4.89
CA MET A 20 -7.89 8.69 4.31
C MET A 20 -8.49 10.02 3.81
N GLN A 21 -8.30 11.12 4.55
CA GLN A 21 -8.66 12.47 4.10
C GLN A 21 -7.92 12.85 2.82
N SER A 22 -6.62 12.56 2.75
CA SER A 22 -5.83 12.84 1.55
C SER A 22 -6.26 11.95 0.38
N LEU A 23 -6.69 10.73 0.63
CA LEU A 23 -7.16 9.78 -0.38
C LEU A 23 -8.58 10.07 -0.86
N GLU A 24 -9.43 10.69 -0.05
CA GLU A 24 -10.84 10.94 -0.36
C GLU A 24 -11.06 11.79 -1.61
N GLN A 25 -10.15 12.73 -1.89
CA GLN A 25 -10.19 13.52 -3.13
C GLN A 25 -9.88 12.68 -4.38
N TYR A 26 -9.34 11.48 -4.21
CA TYR A 26 -9.05 10.54 -5.28
C TYR A 26 -10.10 9.43 -5.30
N ASN A 27 -10.49 8.96 -6.49
CA ASN A 27 -11.41 7.82 -6.61
C ASN A 27 -10.69 6.48 -6.36
N LEU A 28 -10.04 6.35 -5.20
CA LEU A 28 -9.21 5.21 -4.81
C LEU A 28 -9.80 4.50 -3.58
N TYR A 29 -9.67 3.17 -3.57
CA TYR A 29 -9.82 2.37 -2.36
C TYR A 29 -8.46 2.10 -1.71
N PHE A 30 -8.47 1.75 -0.43
CA PHE A 30 -7.30 1.35 0.33
C PHE A 30 -7.32 -0.16 0.59
N LEU A 31 -6.27 -0.86 0.14
CA LEU A 31 -6.02 -2.26 0.45
C LEU A 31 -5.03 -2.34 1.61
N ASP A 32 -5.51 -2.72 2.79
CA ASP A 32 -4.68 -2.94 3.95
C ASP A 32 -3.98 -4.30 3.87
N SER A 33 -2.65 -4.28 3.74
CA SER A 33 -1.79 -5.46 3.72
C SER A 33 -1.71 -6.14 5.09
N MET A 34 -2.32 -5.60 6.14
CA MET A 34 -2.40 -6.18 7.49
C MET A 34 -1.01 -6.57 8.03
N THR A 35 -0.09 -5.61 8.04
CA THR A 35 1.27 -5.79 8.59
C THR A 35 1.31 -5.69 10.12
N ILE A 36 0.19 -5.26 10.72
CA ILE A 36 -0.04 -5.27 12.16
C ILE A 36 -1.51 -5.65 12.43
N GLY A 37 -1.76 -6.45 13.47
CA GLY A 37 -3.10 -6.96 13.77
C GLY A 37 -4.10 -5.89 14.21
N ASN A 38 -3.63 -4.78 14.80
CA ASN A 38 -4.46 -3.68 15.31
C ASN A 38 -4.54 -2.49 14.33
N SER A 39 -4.42 -2.73 13.03
CA SER A 39 -4.51 -1.69 12.02
C SER A 39 -5.81 -0.87 12.15
N GLN A 40 -5.65 0.45 12.20
CA GLN A 40 -6.73 1.43 12.31
C GLN A 40 -7.27 1.87 10.95
N ALA A 41 -6.84 1.27 9.83
CA ALA A 41 -7.20 1.71 8.49
C ALA A 41 -8.73 1.78 8.27
N THR A 42 -9.47 0.74 8.65
CA THR A 42 -10.94 0.71 8.53
C THR A 42 -11.60 1.79 9.38
N ARG A 43 -11.16 1.94 10.64
CA ARG A 43 -11.69 2.97 11.54
C ARG A 43 -11.38 4.38 11.06
N ALA A 44 -10.18 4.60 10.53
CA ALA A 44 -9.75 5.88 10.01
C ALA A 44 -10.51 6.31 8.74
N ALA A 45 -10.99 5.35 7.96
CA ALA A 45 -11.80 5.61 6.77
C ALA A 45 -13.26 5.96 7.11
N ALA A 46 -13.70 5.71 8.35
CA ALA A 46 -15.04 6.07 8.79
C ALA A 46 -15.27 7.58 8.63
N GLY A 47 -16.37 7.95 7.98
CA GLY A 47 -16.68 9.35 7.66
C GLY A 47 -16.02 9.87 6.38
N THR A 48 -15.21 9.06 5.69
CA THR A 48 -14.69 9.37 4.35
C THR A 48 -15.34 8.49 3.28
N ARG A 49 -15.20 8.86 2.01
CA ARG A 49 -15.60 8.01 0.88
C ARG A 49 -14.66 6.84 0.58
N VAL A 50 -13.50 6.76 1.24
CA VAL A 50 -12.48 5.75 0.95
C VAL A 50 -12.93 4.39 1.46
N LYS A 51 -13.07 3.42 0.54
CA LYS A 51 -13.36 2.03 0.90
C LYS A 51 -12.07 1.33 1.32
N VAL A 52 -12.14 0.55 2.39
CA VAL A 52 -11.02 -0.25 2.89
C VAL A 52 -11.32 -1.72 2.72
N ILE A 53 -10.42 -2.46 2.10
CA ILE A 53 -10.44 -3.93 2.03
C ILE A 53 -9.17 -4.47 2.66
N LYS A 54 -9.24 -5.66 3.29
CA LYS A 54 -8.13 -6.22 4.07
C LYS A 54 -7.59 -7.50 3.45
N ARG A 55 -6.27 -7.65 3.44
CA ARG A 55 -5.62 -8.94 3.23
C ARG A 55 -6.11 -9.95 4.26
N LYS A 56 -6.34 -11.18 3.83
CA LYS A 56 -6.59 -12.33 4.70
C LYS A 56 -5.46 -13.35 4.74
N VAL A 57 -4.74 -13.54 3.63
CA VAL A 57 -3.64 -14.51 3.52
C VAL A 57 -2.42 -13.86 2.91
N PHE A 58 -1.23 -14.19 3.44
CA PHE A 58 0.06 -13.83 2.83
C PHE A 58 0.64 -15.11 2.23
N LEU A 59 0.92 -15.10 0.93
CA LEU A 59 1.23 -16.31 0.18
C LEU A 59 2.67 -16.77 0.42
N ASP A 60 3.62 -15.85 0.44
CA ASP A 60 5.05 -16.14 0.30
C ASP A 60 5.87 -15.50 1.42
N ASP A 61 5.42 -15.71 2.66
CA ASP A 61 6.21 -15.40 3.86
C ASP A 61 7.56 -16.15 3.84
N THR A 62 7.55 -17.34 3.25
CA THR A 62 8.74 -18.09 2.83
C THR A 62 8.73 -18.23 1.31
N GLN A 63 9.92 -18.34 0.70
CA GLN A 63 10.03 -18.61 -0.74
C GLN A 63 9.87 -20.10 -1.10
N ASN A 64 9.43 -20.94 -0.15
CA ASN A 64 9.23 -22.37 -0.35
C ASN A 64 7.89 -22.62 -1.08
N GLU A 65 7.93 -23.32 -2.21
CA GLU A 65 6.73 -23.60 -3.00
C GLU A 65 5.65 -24.40 -2.24
N ALA A 66 6.04 -25.31 -1.33
CA ALA A 66 5.09 -26.09 -0.55
C ALA A 66 4.30 -25.20 0.42
N ASP A 67 4.98 -24.26 1.08
CA ASP A 67 4.35 -23.28 1.99
C ASP A 67 3.42 -22.34 1.22
N ILE A 68 3.85 -21.90 0.03
CA ILE A 68 3.03 -21.05 -0.84
C ILE A 68 1.75 -21.81 -1.28
N ARG A 69 1.87 -23.09 -1.67
CA ARG A 69 0.70 -23.94 -1.99
C ARG A 69 -0.23 -24.10 -0.79
N PHE A 70 0.34 -24.30 0.40
CA PHE A 70 -0.45 -24.39 1.63
C PHE A 70 -1.24 -23.11 1.89
N GLN A 71 -0.60 -21.95 1.78
CA GLN A 71 -1.26 -20.65 1.98
C GLN A 71 -2.31 -20.37 0.90
N PHE A 72 -2.06 -20.76 -0.35
CA PHE A 72 -3.06 -20.66 -1.42
C PHE A 72 -4.32 -21.48 -1.11
N ASN A 73 -4.15 -22.74 -0.68
CA ASN A 73 -5.27 -23.59 -0.27
C ASN A 73 -6.00 -23.03 0.95
N ARG A 74 -5.26 -22.42 1.90
CA ARG A 74 -5.86 -21.70 3.03
C ARG A 74 -6.71 -20.51 2.57
N ALA A 75 -6.28 -19.78 1.54
CA ALA A 75 -7.06 -18.68 0.97
C ALA A 75 -8.38 -19.18 0.35
N ILE A 76 -8.35 -20.31 -0.37
CA ILE A 76 -9.55 -20.97 -0.88
C ILE A 76 -10.52 -21.34 0.25
N GLN A 77 -10.02 -22.02 1.29
CA GLN A 77 -10.86 -22.42 2.43
C GLN A 77 -11.48 -21.21 3.12
N LEU A 78 -10.73 -20.12 3.25
CA LEU A 78 -11.25 -18.90 3.85
C LEU A 78 -12.30 -18.23 2.97
N ALA A 79 -12.10 -18.21 1.65
CA ALA A 79 -13.09 -17.70 0.71
C ALA A 79 -14.40 -18.49 0.82
N ARG A 80 -14.35 -19.83 0.89
CA ARG A 80 -15.54 -20.67 1.12
C ARG A 80 -16.25 -20.34 2.43
N LYS A 81 -15.49 -20.09 3.49
CA LYS A 81 -16.05 -19.81 4.82
C LYS A 81 -16.68 -18.42 4.93
N THR A 82 -16.09 -17.43 4.26
CA THR A 82 -16.41 -16.01 4.48
C THR A 82 -16.99 -15.29 3.26
N GLY A 83 -17.17 -16.00 2.14
CA GLY A 83 -17.62 -15.47 0.85
C GLY A 83 -16.45 -15.08 -0.06
N SER A 84 -15.39 -14.48 0.50
CA SER A 84 -14.19 -14.09 -0.25
C SER A 84 -12.92 -14.12 0.60
N ALA A 85 -11.77 -14.08 -0.06
CA ALA A 85 -10.49 -13.86 0.61
C ALA A 85 -9.52 -13.14 -0.32
N ILE A 86 -8.84 -12.12 0.22
CA ILE A 86 -7.73 -11.47 -0.47
C ILE A 86 -6.43 -12.12 -0.02
N ALA A 87 -5.76 -12.78 -0.95
CA ALA A 87 -4.39 -13.25 -0.78
C ALA A 87 -3.43 -12.27 -1.48
N ILE A 88 -2.33 -11.93 -0.83
CA ILE A 88 -1.25 -11.14 -1.45
C ILE A 88 0.07 -11.90 -1.33
N GLY A 89 0.99 -11.63 -2.25
CA GLY A 89 2.37 -12.09 -2.19
C GLY A 89 3.25 -11.18 -3.05
N HIS A 90 4.53 -11.51 -3.11
CA HIS A 90 5.53 -10.82 -3.90
C HIS A 90 5.74 -11.51 -5.25
N PRO A 91 6.30 -10.81 -6.25
CA PRO A 91 6.58 -11.38 -7.56
C PRO A 91 7.85 -12.26 -7.54
N HIS A 92 7.98 -13.17 -6.57
CA HIS A 92 9.08 -14.12 -6.54
C HIS A 92 8.87 -15.25 -7.56
N PRO A 93 9.95 -15.81 -8.14
CA PRO A 93 9.83 -16.91 -9.10
C PRO A 93 9.04 -18.12 -8.56
N SER A 94 9.23 -18.47 -7.29
CA SER A 94 8.48 -19.56 -6.63
C SER A 94 7.00 -19.23 -6.51
N THR A 95 6.66 -18.00 -6.10
CA THR A 95 5.27 -17.52 -6.02
C THR A 95 4.59 -17.56 -7.38
N VAL A 96 5.23 -17.06 -8.42
CA VAL A 96 4.69 -17.06 -9.79
C VAL A 96 4.46 -18.48 -10.29
N ARG A 97 5.42 -19.40 -10.08
CA ARG A 97 5.29 -20.80 -10.51
C ARG A 97 4.11 -21.50 -9.85
N VAL A 98 3.95 -21.33 -8.53
CA VAL A 98 2.82 -21.91 -7.81
C VAL A 98 1.50 -21.30 -8.28
N LEU A 99 1.43 -19.98 -8.46
CA LEU A 99 0.22 -19.32 -8.95
C LEU A 99 -0.17 -19.78 -10.35
N GLN A 100 0.79 -19.93 -11.28
CA GLN A 100 0.51 -20.46 -12.62
C GLN A 100 -0.11 -21.87 -12.57
N GLN A 101 0.38 -22.74 -11.69
CA GLN A 101 -0.15 -24.09 -11.52
C GLN A 101 -1.53 -24.10 -10.86
N MET A 102 -1.70 -23.33 -9.77
CA MET A 102 -2.90 -23.41 -8.94
C MET A 102 -4.06 -22.58 -9.47
N VAL A 103 -3.80 -21.42 -10.10
CA VAL A 103 -4.85 -20.60 -10.73
C VAL A 103 -5.49 -21.35 -11.89
N TYR A 104 -4.69 -22.09 -12.67
CA TYR A 104 -5.19 -22.93 -13.75
C TYR A 104 -6.11 -24.05 -13.25
N ASN A 105 -5.80 -24.61 -12.07
CA ASN A 105 -6.56 -25.69 -11.43
C ASN A 105 -7.48 -25.19 -10.31
N LEU A 106 -8.02 -23.97 -10.44
CA LEU A 106 -8.96 -23.47 -9.45
C LEU A 106 -10.21 -24.36 -9.37
N PRO A 107 -10.70 -24.66 -8.16
CA PRO A 107 -11.97 -25.35 -7.99
C PRO A 107 -13.11 -24.59 -8.68
N PRO A 108 -14.13 -25.28 -9.23
CA PRO A 108 -15.20 -24.65 -9.98
C PRO A 108 -16.06 -23.69 -9.15
N ASP A 109 -16.05 -23.83 -7.82
CA ASP A 109 -16.73 -22.96 -6.87
C ASP A 109 -15.93 -21.69 -6.52
N ILE A 110 -14.69 -21.55 -7.00
CA ILE A 110 -13.83 -20.41 -6.72
C ILE A 110 -13.59 -19.61 -8.00
N THR A 111 -13.93 -18.33 -7.94
CA THR A 111 -13.66 -17.39 -9.04
C THR A 111 -12.60 -16.38 -8.64
N LEU A 112 -11.56 -16.23 -9.46
CA LEU A 112 -10.60 -15.15 -9.31
C LEU A 112 -11.22 -13.84 -9.83
N VAL A 113 -11.29 -12.83 -8.97
CA VAL A 113 -11.86 -11.52 -9.30
C VAL A 113 -10.86 -10.40 -9.02
N ARG A 114 -11.12 -9.22 -9.59
CA ARG A 114 -10.36 -8.02 -9.24
C ARG A 114 -10.67 -7.61 -7.79
N PRO A 115 -9.68 -7.10 -7.02
CA PRO A 115 -9.93 -6.63 -5.66
C PRO A 115 -11.02 -5.57 -5.56
N SER A 116 -11.18 -4.73 -6.59
CA SER A 116 -12.24 -3.72 -6.67
C SER A 116 -13.66 -4.29 -6.69
N SER A 117 -13.84 -5.56 -7.04
CA SER A 117 -15.15 -6.22 -6.99
C SER A 117 -15.60 -6.51 -5.55
N LEU A 118 -14.67 -6.49 -4.59
CA LEU A 118 -14.93 -6.83 -3.18
C LEU A 118 -15.22 -5.59 -2.30
N LEU A 119 -15.33 -4.39 -2.88
CA LEU A 119 -15.48 -3.14 -2.12
C LEU A 119 -16.79 -3.02 -1.32
N ASN A 120 -17.81 -3.80 -1.70
CA ASN A 120 -19.11 -3.81 -1.04
C ASN A 120 -19.28 -5.00 -0.09
N GLU A 121 -18.26 -5.85 0.05
CA GLU A 121 -18.37 -7.01 0.93
C GLU A 121 -18.18 -6.62 2.41
N PRO A 122 -18.89 -7.30 3.34
CA PRO A 122 -18.78 -7.02 4.77
C PRO A 122 -17.33 -7.20 5.25
N GLN A 123 -16.70 -6.09 5.65
CA GLN A 123 -15.38 -6.15 6.27
C GLN A 123 -15.56 -6.28 7.79
N VAL A 124 -15.17 -7.43 8.34
CA VAL A 124 -15.13 -7.61 9.81
C VAL A 124 -14.02 -6.73 10.39
N ASP A 125 -14.39 -5.77 11.24
CA ASP A 125 -13.42 -5.00 11.99
C ASP A 125 -12.94 -5.80 13.20
N THR A 126 -11.72 -6.32 13.11
CA THR A 126 -11.05 -7.04 14.22
C THR A 126 -10.23 -6.10 15.10
N SER A 127 -10.30 -4.79 14.88
CA SER A 127 -9.65 -3.79 15.74
C SER A 127 -10.35 -3.83 17.10
N THR A 128 -9.64 -4.24 18.15
CA THR A 128 -10.14 -4.04 19.50
C THR A 128 -10.28 -2.53 19.75
N PRO A 129 -11.46 -2.02 20.13
CA PRO A 129 -11.58 -0.63 20.53
C PRO A 129 -10.78 -0.47 21.82
N ASN A 130 -9.64 0.19 21.76
CA ASN A 130 -8.97 0.64 22.98
C ASN A 130 -9.84 1.79 23.53
N ASN A 131 -10.86 1.43 24.32
CA ASN A 131 -11.78 2.35 24.97
C ASN A 131 -11.17 2.95 26.25
N THR A 132 -9.86 2.81 26.43
CA THR A 132 -9.13 3.53 27.46
C THR A 132 -9.16 5.00 27.07
N GLN A 133 -9.87 5.82 27.87
CA GLN A 133 -9.59 7.25 27.96
C GLN A 133 -8.06 7.43 28.00
N PRO A 134 -7.49 8.50 27.41
CA PRO A 134 -6.07 8.79 27.55
C PRO A 134 -5.77 9.10 29.02
N GLY A 135 -5.63 8.07 29.85
CA GLY A 135 -5.03 8.16 31.15
C GLY A 135 -3.59 8.61 30.93
N LYS A 136 -3.11 9.52 31.79
CA LYS A 136 -1.73 10.02 31.77
C LYS A 136 -0.78 8.86 31.50
N LEU A 137 -0.21 8.81 30.30
CA LEU A 137 0.83 7.86 29.94
C LEU A 137 1.94 8.01 30.99
N PRO A 138 2.37 6.93 31.67
CA PRO A 138 3.56 7.00 32.50
C PRO A 138 4.71 7.50 31.61
N PRO A 139 5.58 8.39 32.11
CA PRO A 139 6.65 8.95 31.32
C PRO A 139 7.48 7.80 30.72
N PRO A 140 7.86 7.89 29.43
CA PRO A 140 8.65 6.85 28.78
C PRO A 140 9.91 6.59 29.61
N ARG A 141 10.21 5.32 29.86
CA ARG A 141 11.35 4.89 30.69
C ARG A 141 12.67 5.50 30.20
N ASN A 142 12.75 5.84 28.92
CA ASN A 142 13.76 6.70 28.29
C ASN A 142 13.06 7.76 27.42
N PRO A 143 12.86 9.01 27.90
CA PRO A 143 12.38 10.08 27.04
C PRO A 143 13.41 10.33 25.93
N PHE A 144 12.93 10.47 24.69
CA PHE A 144 13.77 10.82 23.56
C PHE A 144 14.42 12.17 23.86
N ARG A 145 15.72 12.16 24.17
CA ARG A 145 16.51 13.40 24.22
C ARG A 145 16.76 13.76 22.77
N GLY A 146 16.04 14.77 22.28
CA GLY A 146 16.28 15.32 20.96
C GLY A 146 17.77 15.50 20.75
N VAL A 147 18.27 15.00 19.62
CA VAL A 147 19.67 15.18 19.25
C VAL A 147 19.91 16.69 19.27
N LYS A 148 20.80 17.17 20.14
CA LYS A 148 21.22 18.57 20.10
C LYS A 148 21.69 18.82 18.68
N LEU A 149 21.03 19.77 17.98
CA LEU A 149 21.36 20.26 16.64
C LEU A 149 22.69 19.69 16.13
N CYS A 150 22.61 18.73 15.21
CA CYS A 150 23.79 18.19 14.55
C CYS A 150 24.50 19.36 13.86
N LYS A 151 25.53 19.91 14.51
CA LYS A 151 26.39 20.92 13.89
C LYS A 151 27.25 20.19 12.86
N PRO A 152 27.06 20.44 11.55
CA PRO A 152 27.91 19.81 10.55
C PRO A 152 29.36 20.22 10.81
N LYS A 153 30.29 19.26 10.82
CA LYS A 153 31.73 19.54 11.01
C LYS A 153 32.36 20.23 9.79
N GLN A 154 31.64 20.28 8.67
CA GLN A 154 32.07 20.88 7.42
C GLN A 154 31.05 21.94 7.00
N PRO A 155 31.49 23.05 6.39
CA PRO A 155 30.58 24.02 5.80
C PRO A 155 29.75 23.32 4.72
N ILE A 156 28.43 23.55 4.74
CA ILE A 156 27.51 23.01 3.75
C ILE A 156 27.94 23.54 2.38
N GLU A 157 28.17 22.65 1.43
CA GLU A 157 28.52 23.07 0.07
C GLU A 157 27.44 23.99 -0.50
N PRO A 158 27.82 25.11 -1.14
CA PRO A 158 26.84 26.01 -1.73
C PRO A 158 26.08 25.25 -2.81
N VAL A 159 24.76 25.19 -2.67
CA VAL A 159 23.90 24.74 -3.76
C VAL A 159 23.93 25.83 -4.83
N TYR A 160 24.74 25.62 -5.86
CA TYR A 160 24.85 26.55 -6.98
C TYR A 160 23.50 26.67 -7.70
N ALA A 161 23.06 27.89 -8.00
CA ALA A 161 21.80 28.17 -8.67
C ALA A 161 21.66 27.41 -10.01
N ILE A 162 22.76 27.03 -10.65
CA ILE A 162 22.78 26.21 -11.87
C ILE A 162 22.14 24.83 -11.68
N THR A 163 22.20 24.26 -10.47
CA THR A 163 21.57 22.98 -10.15
C THR A 163 20.05 23.11 -10.10
N TYR A 164 19.54 24.26 -9.64
CA TYR A 164 18.10 24.55 -9.64
C TYR A 164 17.55 24.67 -11.07
N PHE A 165 18.26 25.38 -11.95
CA PHE A 165 17.87 25.48 -13.36
C PHE A 165 17.97 24.14 -14.09
N LYS A 166 18.96 23.30 -13.78
CA LYS A 166 19.06 21.95 -14.34
C LYS A 166 17.85 21.08 -13.97
N VAL A 167 17.49 21.04 -12.68
CA VAL A 167 16.36 20.25 -12.19
C VAL A 167 15.03 20.75 -12.77
N ILE A 168 14.83 22.06 -12.90
CA ILE A 168 13.65 22.62 -13.55
C ILE A 168 13.63 22.27 -15.05
N SER A 169 14.76 22.38 -15.75
CA SER A 169 14.83 22.06 -17.16
C SER A 169 14.52 20.58 -17.45
N GLU A 170 15.04 19.67 -16.63
CA GLU A 170 14.75 18.24 -16.72
C GLU A 170 13.27 17.95 -16.43
N SER A 171 12.68 18.64 -15.46
CA SER A 171 11.25 18.48 -15.12
C SER A 171 10.31 19.02 -16.20
N ILE A 172 10.69 20.09 -16.90
CA ILE A 172 9.91 20.63 -18.04
C ILE A 172 10.04 19.71 -19.27
N ALA A 173 11.24 19.19 -19.56
CA ALA A 173 11.46 18.26 -20.68
C ALA A 173 10.66 16.95 -20.51
N GLU A 174 10.51 16.49 -19.27
CA GLU A 174 9.75 15.29 -18.91
C GLU A 174 8.23 15.54 -18.80
N SER A 175 7.78 16.79 -18.87
CA SER A 175 6.37 17.15 -18.71
C SER A 175 5.50 16.55 -19.81
N ALA A 176 4.27 16.17 -19.45
CA ALA A 176 3.31 15.58 -20.37
C ALA A 176 3.03 16.46 -21.60
N LEU A 177 3.11 17.79 -21.44
CA LEU A 177 2.90 18.76 -22.52
C LEU A 177 4.05 18.72 -23.55
N VAL A 178 5.30 18.64 -23.10
CA VAL A 178 6.47 18.57 -23.99
C VAL A 178 6.53 17.20 -24.70
N LYS A 179 6.27 16.11 -23.97
CA LYS A 179 6.15 14.77 -24.57
C LYS A 179 5.00 14.71 -25.60
N TYR A 180 3.85 15.32 -25.30
CA TYR A 180 2.71 15.41 -26.23
C TYR A 180 3.08 16.16 -27.52
N LEU A 181 3.70 17.34 -27.41
CA LEU A 181 4.15 18.10 -28.59
C LEU A 181 5.20 17.34 -29.38
N GLN A 182 6.18 16.71 -28.74
CA GLN A 182 7.21 15.92 -29.42
C GLN A 182 6.62 14.73 -30.19
N HIS A 183 5.63 14.04 -29.62
CA HIS A 183 4.91 12.97 -30.32
C HIS A 183 4.06 13.48 -31.48
N GLN A 184 3.47 14.68 -31.37
CA GLN A 184 2.67 15.28 -32.43
C GLN A 184 3.54 15.78 -33.59
N TRP A 185 4.74 16.30 -33.31
CA TRP A 185 5.70 16.75 -34.33
C TRP A 185 6.39 15.59 -35.06
N GLN A 186 6.65 14.45 -34.41
CA GLN A 186 7.15 13.24 -35.08
C GLN A 186 6.15 12.59 -36.05
N GLY A 187 4.87 13.00 -36.01
CA GLY A 187 3.83 12.53 -36.93
C GLY A 187 3.74 13.31 -38.25
N TRP A 188 4.39 14.47 -38.37
CA TRP A 188 4.30 15.31 -39.57
C TRP A 188 5.29 14.95 -40.69
N ASP A 189 6.41 14.29 -40.38
CA ASP A 189 7.42 13.91 -41.39
C ASP A 189 7.09 12.59 -42.14
N LYS A 190 5.85 12.08 -42.01
CA LYS A 190 5.36 10.93 -42.79
C LYS A 190 4.17 11.32 -43.67
N GLN A 191 4.43 12.17 -44.66
CA GLN A 191 3.61 12.31 -45.86
C GLN A 191 4.53 12.42 -47.11
N ALA A 192 4.72 11.27 -47.76
CA ALA A 192 4.90 10.99 -49.20
C ALA A 192 5.75 9.71 -49.36
#